data_AF-A0A090THK1-F1
#
_entry.id   AF-A0A090THK1-F1
#
_cell.length_a   1.000
_cell.length_b   1.000
_cell.length_c   1.000
_cell.angle_alpha   90.00
_cell.angle_beta   90.00
_cell.angle_gamma   90.00
#
_symmetry.space_group_name_H-M   'P 1'
#
loop_
_entity.id
_entity.type
_entity.pdbx_description
1 polymer ?
#
loop_
_entity_poly.entity_id
_entity_poly.type
_entity_poly.pdbx_seq_one_letter_code
_entity_poly.pdbx_strand_id
1 'polypeptide(L)'
;MFPMIISVEEIRELKAAIEEYKAELRAEGLAFDENIEIGVMVETPAAAAIAHHLAKEVSFFSIGTNDLTQYTLAVDRGNELISHLYNPLSPAVLTVIKQVIDASHKEGKWTGMCGELAGDERATLLLLGMGLDEFSMSGISIPKVKKVIRNANFSEVKAMADEALQMATAAEIEAHVEKFIAEKTNC
;
A
#
# COMPACT_ATOMS: atom_id res chain seq x y z
N MET A 1 9.15 -2.00 11.11
CA MET A 1 7.99 -1.27 10.57
C MET A 1 6.97 -1.07 11.66
N PHE A 2 6.35 0.10 11.76
CA PHE A 2 5.39 0.42 12.83
C PHE A 2 3.94 0.47 12.32
N PRO A 3 2.98 -0.20 13.00
CA PRO A 3 1.56 -0.13 12.69
C PRO A 3 0.90 1.11 13.30
N MET A 4 -0.32 1.42 12.84
CA MET A 4 -1.27 2.37 13.43
C MET A 4 -0.75 3.81 13.59
N ILE A 5 0.23 4.20 12.79
CA ILE A 5 0.78 5.55 12.79
C ILE A 5 -0.29 6.54 12.30
N ILE A 6 -0.41 7.68 12.97
CA ILE A 6 -1.31 8.77 12.59
C ILE A 6 -0.61 10.14 12.52
N SER A 7 0.62 10.24 13.06
CA SER A 7 1.33 11.50 13.23
C SER A 7 2.84 11.38 12.98
N VAL A 8 3.50 12.52 12.75
CA VAL A 8 4.97 12.58 12.60
C VAL A 8 5.65 12.46 13.96
N GLU A 9 5.00 12.98 14.99
CA GLU A 9 5.41 12.96 16.39
C GLU A 9 5.68 11.53 16.86
N GLU A 10 4.75 10.59 16.61
CA GLU A 10 4.92 9.17 16.92
C GLU A 10 6.20 8.59 16.29
N ILE A 11 6.49 8.93 15.02
CA ILE A 11 7.69 8.43 14.34
C ILE A 11 8.97 8.98 14.95
N ARG A 12 8.97 10.24 15.37
CA ARG A 12 10.14 10.84 16.01
C ARG A 12 10.39 10.24 17.39
N GLU A 13 9.34 10.00 18.16
CA GLU A 13 9.43 9.32 19.45
C GLU A 13 9.94 7.88 19.30
N LEU A 14 9.38 7.12 18.35
CA LEU A 14 9.80 5.75 18.07
C LEU A 14 11.25 5.66 17.58
N LYS A 15 11.70 6.60 16.74
CA LYS A 15 13.12 6.67 16.32
C LYS A 15 14.04 7.01 17.49
N ALA A 16 13.64 7.91 18.38
CA ALA A 16 14.43 8.25 19.57
C ALA A 16 14.62 7.01 20.46
N ALA A 17 13.55 6.24 20.69
CA ALA A 17 13.61 4.97 21.42
C ALA A 17 14.49 3.93 20.71
N ILE A 18 14.43 3.83 19.37
CA ILE A 18 15.34 2.95 18.61
C ILE A 18 16.80 3.32 18.85
N GLU A 19 17.15 4.61 18.82
CA GLU A 19 18.54 5.03 19.03
C GLU A 19 19.03 4.80 20.46
N GLU A 20 18.15 4.89 21.46
CA GLU A 20 18.43 4.47 22.84
C GLU A 20 18.76 2.98 22.90
N TYR A 21 17.92 2.11 22.32
CA TYR A 21 18.18 0.67 22.29
C TYR A 21 19.43 0.29 21.49
N LYS A 22 19.71 0.98 20.38
CA LYS A 22 20.98 0.80 19.66
C LYS A 22 22.17 1.13 20.55
N ALA A 23 22.10 2.19 21.36
CA ALA A 23 23.17 2.55 22.29
C ALA A 23 23.37 1.48 23.39
N GLU A 24 22.28 0.92 23.91
CA GLU A 24 22.34 -0.20 24.86
C GLU A 24 23.00 -1.44 24.25
N LEU A 25 22.59 -1.86 23.05
CA LEU A 25 23.19 -3.00 22.35
C LEU A 25 24.69 -2.79 22.09
N ARG A 26 25.10 -1.56 21.72
CA ARG A 26 26.53 -1.22 21.59
C ARG A 26 27.27 -1.35 22.92
N ALA A 27 26.66 -0.90 24.03
CA ALA A 27 27.27 -0.98 25.35
C ALA A 27 27.42 -2.43 25.84
N GLU A 28 26.49 -3.31 25.47
CA GLU A 28 26.55 -4.75 25.76
C GLU A 28 27.45 -5.54 24.78
N GLY A 29 27.96 -4.89 23.73
CA GLY A 29 28.78 -5.54 22.70
C GLY A 29 27.98 -6.50 21.80
N LEU A 30 26.66 -6.30 21.71
CA LEU A 30 25.76 -7.09 20.86
C LEU A 30 25.71 -6.49 19.45
N ALA A 31 25.94 -7.33 18.44
CA ALA A 31 25.91 -6.90 17.05
C ALA A 31 24.47 -6.70 16.55
N PHE A 32 24.28 -5.64 15.77
CA PHE A 32 23.06 -5.36 15.02
C PHE A 32 23.41 -4.62 13.72
N ASP A 33 22.44 -4.48 12.81
CA ASP A 33 22.60 -3.66 11.62
C ASP A 33 22.40 -2.17 11.96
N GLU A 34 23.49 -1.40 11.94
CA GLU A 34 23.47 0.04 12.22
C GLU A 34 22.60 0.83 11.22
N ASN A 35 22.48 0.31 10.00
CA ASN A 35 21.73 0.93 8.90
C ASN A 35 20.32 0.34 8.74
N ILE A 36 19.81 -0.35 9.76
CA ILE A 36 18.48 -0.96 9.71
C ILE A 36 17.42 0.05 9.26
N GLU A 37 16.68 -0.30 8.21
CA GLU A 37 15.64 0.56 7.66
C GLU A 37 14.41 0.59 8.57
N ILE A 38 13.87 1.80 8.75
CA ILE A 38 12.67 2.02 9.54
C ILE A 38 11.57 2.45 8.58
N GLY A 39 10.52 1.64 8.45
CA GLY A 39 9.33 1.96 7.67
C GLY A 39 8.08 2.10 8.52
N VAL A 40 7.00 2.60 7.91
CA VAL A 40 5.69 2.68 8.57
C VAL A 40 4.62 1.95 7.77
N MET A 41 3.67 1.38 8.49
CA MET A 41 2.45 0.88 7.87
C MET A 41 1.49 2.05 7.67
N VAL A 42 1.13 2.32 6.42
CA VAL A 42 0.13 3.35 6.09
C VAL A 42 -1.23 2.67 6.02
N GLU A 43 -1.85 2.53 7.18
CA GLU A 43 -3.14 1.87 7.36
C GLU A 43 -4.21 2.77 7.98
N THR A 44 -3.85 4.03 8.24
CA THR A 44 -4.78 5.06 8.73
C THR A 44 -4.95 6.17 7.68
N PRO A 45 -6.16 6.74 7.53
CA PRO A 45 -6.37 7.90 6.66
C PRO A 45 -5.53 9.11 7.08
N ALA A 46 -5.21 9.23 8.38
CA ALA A 46 -4.33 10.26 8.91
C ALA A 46 -2.92 10.13 8.33
N ALA A 47 -2.28 8.95 8.44
CA ALA A 47 -0.96 8.70 7.86
C ALA A 47 -0.94 8.95 6.34
N ALA A 48 -2.00 8.54 5.63
CA ALA A 48 -2.07 8.78 4.20
C ALA A 48 -2.19 10.28 3.85
N ALA A 49 -2.98 11.04 4.61
CA ALA A 49 -3.10 12.50 4.44
C ALA A 49 -1.77 13.23 4.64
N ILE A 50 -0.95 12.77 5.59
CA ILE A 50 0.37 13.34 5.88
C ILE A 50 1.54 12.53 5.30
N ALA A 51 1.28 11.65 4.32
CA ALA A 51 2.30 10.73 3.78
C ALA A 51 3.54 11.47 3.27
N HIS A 52 3.39 12.67 2.71
CA HIS A 52 4.50 13.51 2.25
C HIS A 52 5.41 14.02 3.39
N HIS A 53 4.89 14.16 4.60
CA HIS A 53 5.70 14.46 5.79
C HIS A 53 6.34 13.20 6.34
N LEU A 54 5.60 12.10 6.46
CA LEU A 54 6.12 10.82 6.92
C LEU A 54 7.24 10.29 6.01
N ALA A 55 7.10 10.49 4.69
CA ALA A 55 8.07 10.04 3.70
C ALA A 55 9.44 10.71 3.87
N LYS A 56 9.53 11.86 4.57
CA LYS A 56 10.82 12.48 4.88
C LYS A 56 11.49 11.85 6.10
N GLU A 57 10.71 11.17 6.91
CA GLU A 57 11.16 10.58 8.17
C GLU A 57 11.54 9.10 7.99
N VAL A 58 10.78 8.31 7.25
CA VAL A 58 10.99 6.85 7.19
C VAL A 58 11.61 6.39 5.89
N SER A 59 12.21 5.19 5.85
CA SER A 59 12.85 4.62 4.65
C SER A 59 11.86 4.09 3.61
N PHE A 60 10.69 3.61 4.05
CA PHE A 60 9.68 3.01 3.18
C PHE A 60 8.29 3.04 3.81
N PHE A 61 7.27 2.80 2.96
CA PHE A 61 5.90 2.54 3.39
C PHE A 61 5.46 1.12 3.09
N SER A 62 4.53 0.61 3.89
CA SER A 62 3.69 -0.54 3.50
C SER A 62 2.24 -0.19 3.74
N ILE A 63 1.40 -0.25 2.72
CA ILE A 63 -0.02 0.04 2.87
C ILE A 63 -0.71 -1.18 3.48
N GLY A 64 -1.36 -0.99 4.63
CA GLY A 64 -2.27 -1.96 5.24
C GLY A 64 -3.69 -1.73 4.72
N THR A 65 -4.03 -2.32 3.57
CA THR A 65 -5.31 -1.98 2.90
C THR A 65 -6.54 -2.32 3.71
N ASN A 66 -6.44 -3.29 4.61
CA ASN A 66 -7.56 -3.76 5.41
C ASN A 66 -8.09 -2.65 6.32
N ASP A 67 -7.22 -2.12 7.16
CA ASP A 67 -7.57 -1.07 8.10
C ASP A 67 -7.72 0.27 7.39
N LEU A 68 -6.93 0.53 6.34
CA LEU A 68 -7.09 1.73 5.53
C LEU A 68 -8.49 1.81 4.89
N THR A 69 -8.99 0.70 4.34
CA THR A 69 -10.34 0.63 3.76
C THR A 69 -11.39 0.83 4.85
N GLN A 70 -11.25 0.15 5.97
CA GLN A 70 -12.18 0.25 7.10
C GLN A 70 -12.29 1.68 7.63
N TYR A 71 -11.17 2.36 7.87
CA TYR A 71 -11.17 3.73 8.39
C TYR A 71 -11.53 4.77 7.34
N THR A 72 -11.19 4.57 6.07
CA THR A 72 -11.56 5.49 4.98
C THR A 72 -13.06 5.45 4.71
N LEU A 73 -13.66 4.25 4.70
CA LEU A 73 -15.09 4.08 4.44
C LEU A 73 -15.96 4.14 5.69
N ALA A 74 -15.34 4.14 6.88
CA ALA A 74 -16.02 3.99 8.18
C ALA A 74 -16.89 2.71 8.24
N VAL A 75 -16.37 1.59 7.73
CA VAL A 75 -17.05 0.30 7.67
C VAL A 75 -16.24 -0.76 8.39
N ASP A 76 -16.77 -1.30 9.49
CA ASP A 76 -16.22 -2.48 10.16
C ASP A 76 -16.49 -3.74 9.32
N ARG A 77 -15.42 -4.36 8.81
CA ARG A 77 -15.51 -5.58 7.99
C ARG A 77 -16.00 -6.79 8.77
N GLY A 78 -15.87 -6.78 10.10
CA GLY A 78 -16.39 -7.82 10.98
C GLY A 78 -17.88 -7.69 11.27
N ASN A 79 -18.51 -6.57 10.89
CA ASN A 79 -19.92 -6.32 11.11
C ASN A 79 -20.75 -6.79 9.91
N GLU A 80 -21.46 -7.91 10.07
CA GLU A 80 -22.28 -8.53 9.03
C GLU A 80 -23.34 -7.60 8.42
N LEU A 81 -23.81 -6.58 9.17
CA LEU A 81 -24.84 -5.66 8.68
C LEU A 81 -24.31 -4.68 7.63
N ILE A 82 -23.01 -4.37 7.67
CA ILE A 82 -22.40 -3.33 6.82
C ILE A 82 -21.20 -3.83 6.02
N SER A 83 -20.81 -5.09 6.16
CA SER A 83 -19.66 -5.68 5.45
C SER A 83 -19.76 -5.57 3.94
N HIS A 84 -20.97 -5.51 3.37
CA HIS A 84 -21.20 -5.28 1.93
C HIS A 84 -20.76 -3.88 1.45
N LEU A 85 -20.57 -2.91 2.36
CA LEU A 85 -20.04 -1.58 2.04
C LEU A 85 -18.51 -1.54 2.04
N TYR A 86 -17.85 -2.57 2.57
CA TYR A 86 -16.40 -2.67 2.57
C TYR A 86 -15.93 -2.98 1.13
N ASN A 87 -15.36 -1.99 0.46
CA ASN A 87 -14.79 -2.17 -0.88
C ASN A 87 -13.40 -1.50 -0.99
N PRO A 88 -12.31 -2.29 -1.03
CA PRO A 88 -10.96 -1.77 -1.18
C PRO A 88 -10.66 -1.20 -2.57
N LEU A 89 -11.51 -1.48 -3.58
CA LEU A 89 -11.47 -0.90 -4.93
C LEU A 89 -12.33 0.37 -5.05
N SER A 90 -12.85 0.90 -3.95
CA SER A 90 -13.55 2.19 -3.98
C SER A 90 -12.62 3.32 -4.46
N PRO A 91 -13.14 4.30 -5.22
CA PRO A 91 -12.33 5.43 -5.69
C PRO A 91 -11.63 6.18 -4.55
N ALA A 92 -12.29 6.31 -3.39
CA ALA A 92 -11.71 6.94 -2.22
C ALA A 92 -10.45 6.22 -1.72
N VAL A 93 -10.52 4.90 -1.55
CA VAL A 93 -9.39 4.08 -1.08
C VAL A 93 -8.26 4.08 -2.10
N LEU A 94 -8.57 3.90 -3.38
CA LEU A 94 -7.56 3.90 -4.45
C LEU A 94 -6.86 5.25 -4.60
N THR A 95 -7.59 6.36 -4.44
CA THR A 95 -7.01 7.72 -4.43
C THR A 95 -6.00 7.87 -3.29
N VAL A 96 -6.37 7.41 -2.09
CA VAL A 96 -5.50 7.44 -0.92
C VAL A 96 -4.26 6.56 -1.11
N ILE A 97 -4.41 5.35 -1.67
CA ILE A 97 -3.29 4.48 -2.03
C ILE A 97 -2.34 5.19 -3.00
N LYS A 98 -2.87 5.80 -4.08
CA LYS A 98 -2.06 6.51 -5.07
C LYS A 98 -1.29 7.67 -4.44
N GLN A 99 -1.95 8.44 -3.56
CA GLN A 99 -1.32 9.54 -2.83
C GLN A 99 -0.13 9.07 -2.00
N VAL A 100 -0.22 7.91 -1.35
CA VAL A 100 0.86 7.35 -0.53
C VAL A 100 2.04 6.91 -1.39
N ILE A 101 1.76 6.19 -2.49
CA ILE A 101 2.78 5.77 -3.46
C ILE A 101 3.52 6.99 -4.02
N ASP A 102 2.78 8.01 -4.46
CA ASP A 102 3.40 9.23 -5.01
C ASP A 102 4.20 10.00 -3.96
N ALA A 103 3.76 10.00 -2.70
CA ALA A 103 4.48 10.63 -1.62
C ALA A 103 5.83 9.94 -1.35
N SER A 104 5.89 8.60 -1.39
CA SER A 104 7.17 7.89 -1.24
C SER A 104 8.10 8.17 -2.42
N HIS A 105 7.59 8.06 -3.65
CA HIS A 105 8.39 8.25 -4.86
C HIS A 105 8.98 9.65 -4.97
N LYS A 106 8.23 10.69 -4.56
CA LYS A 106 8.73 12.08 -4.52
C LYS A 106 9.95 12.26 -3.62
N GLU A 107 10.07 11.45 -2.58
CA GLU A 107 11.20 11.49 -1.63
C GLU A 107 12.26 10.41 -1.95
N GLY A 108 12.20 9.79 -3.14
CA GLY A 108 13.12 8.74 -3.58
C GLY A 108 12.98 7.42 -2.82
N LYS A 109 11.82 7.19 -2.21
CA LYS A 109 11.50 6.01 -1.40
C LYS A 109 10.47 5.14 -2.12
N TRP A 110 10.18 4.00 -1.54
CA TRP A 110 9.29 3.00 -2.12
C TRP A 110 8.10 2.71 -1.19
N THR A 111 7.00 2.26 -1.79
CA THR A 111 5.78 1.85 -1.10
C THR A 111 5.46 0.41 -1.46
N GLY A 112 5.43 -0.44 -0.45
CA GLY A 112 4.85 -1.77 -0.50
C GLY A 112 3.38 -1.78 -0.12
N MET A 113 2.75 -2.95 -0.29
CA MET A 113 1.41 -3.22 0.22
C MET A 113 1.39 -4.60 0.88
N CYS A 114 0.89 -4.63 2.10
CA CYS A 114 0.60 -5.85 2.82
C CYS A 114 -0.91 -5.95 3.05
N GLY A 115 -1.48 -7.11 2.75
CA GLY A 115 -2.91 -7.34 2.94
C GLY A 115 -3.52 -8.15 1.81
N GLU A 116 -4.83 -8.31 1.88
CA GLU A 116 -5.56 -9.17 0.95
C GLU A 116 -5.56 -8.59 -0.47
N LEU A 117 -5.59 -7.26 -0.61
CA LEU A 117 -5.61 -6.61 -1.92
C LEU A 117 -4.35 -6.86 -2.74
N ALA A 118 -3.18 -6.96 -2.09
CA ALA A 118 -1.92 -7.29 -2.76
C ALA A 118 -1.92 -8.72 -3.35
N GLY A 119 -2.74 -9.62 -2.79
CA GLY A 119 -2.93 -10.98 -3.27
C GLY A 119 -4.09 -11.17 -4.24
N ASP A 120 -4.86 -10.12 -4.53
CA ASP A 120 -6.01 -10.17 -5.43
C ASP A 120 -5.57 -9.98 -6.89
N GLU A 121 -5.86 -10.98 -7.73
CA GLU A 121 -5.54 -10.95 -9.16
C GLU A 121 -6.21 -9.76 -9.88
N ARG A 122 -7.41 -9.35 -9.42
CA ARG A 122 -8.17 -8.23 -9.99
C ARG A 122 -7.51 -6.89 -9.71
N ALA A 123 -6.89 -6.73 -8.55
CA ALA A 123 -6.23 -5.50 -8.15
C ALA A 123 -4.78 -5.43 -8.65
N THR A 124 -4.17 -6.57 -8.99
CA THR A 124 -2.73 -6.65 -9.33
C THR A 124 -2.33 -5.67 -10.44
N LEU A 125 -3.06 -5.63 -11.56
CA LEU A 125 -2.73 -4.74 -12.68
C LEU A 125 -2.96 -3.27 -12.32
N LEU A 126 -4.01 -2.98 -11.55
CA LEU A 126 -4.32 -1.64 -11.09
C LEU A 126 -3.20 -1.12 -10.17
N LEU A 127 -2.84 -1.89 -9.14
CA LEU A 127 -1.76 -1.55 -8.20
C LEU A 127 -0.40 -1.43 -8.90
N LEU A 128 -0.11 -2.32 -9.86
CA LEU A 128 1.09 -2.24 -10.67
C LEU A 128 1.12 -0.94 -11.48
N GLY A 129 0.00 -0.59 -12.15
CA GLY A 129 -0.13 0.64 -12.92
C GLY A 129 -0.04 1.91 -12.06
N MET A 130 -0.53 1.85 -10.82
CA MET A 130 -0.39 2.94 -9.83
C MET A 130 1.07 3.17 -9.40
N GLY A 131 1.96 2.21 -9.65
CA GLY A 131 3.38 2.29 -9.30
C GLY A 131 3.75 1.62 -7.97
N LEU A 132 2.96 0.66 -7.48
CA LEU A 132 3.31 -0.06 -6.27
C LEU A 132 4.64 -0.84 -6.44
N ASP A 133 5.55 -0.70 -5.48
CA ASP A 133 6.92 -1.23 -5.59
C ASP A 133 7.06 -2.66 -5.04
N GLU A 134 6.30 -3.00 -4.00
CA GLU A 134 6.33 -4.31 -3.35
C GLU A 134 4.92 -4.86 -3.10
N PHE A 135 4.70 -6.13 -3.45
CA PHE A 135 3.47 -6.87 -3.18
C PHE A 135 3.75 -7.97 -2.14
N SER A 136 3.18 -7.84 -0.95
CA SER A 136 3.31 -8.82 0.14
C SER A 136 1.97 -9.49 0.44
N MET A 137 1.95 -10.82 0.39
CA MET A 137 0.72 -11.63 0.40
C MET A 137 0.94 -13.03 0.97
N SER A 138 -0.15 -13.79 1.14
CA SER A 138 -0.08 -15.21 1.47
C SER A 138 0.68 -16.01 0.40
N GLY A 139 1.50 -16.97 0.83
CA GLY A 139 2.38 -17.75 -0.06
C GLY A 139 1.65 -18.44 -1.21
N ILE A 140 0.37 -18.80 -1.04
CA ILE A 140 -0.46 -19.42 -2.08
C ILE A 140 -0.81 -18.47 -3.24
N SER A 141 -0.83 -17.15 -2.99
CA SER A 141 -1.18 -16.14 -4.00
C SER A 141 0.03 -15.70 -4.83
N ILE A 142 1.26 -15.89 -4.31
CA ILE A 142 2.50 -15.45 -4.96
C ILE A 142 2.61 -15.91 -6.42
N PRO A 143 2.41 -17.20 -6.77
CA PRO A 143 2.59 -17.64 -8.16
C PRO A 143 1.60 -16.99 -9.13
N LYS A 144 0.36 -16.72 -8.67
CA LYS A 144 -0.71 -16.11 -9.46
C LYS A 144 -0.40 -14.64 -9.75
N VAL A 145 -0.14 -13.85 -8.71
CA VAL A 145 0.22 -12.43 -8.86
C VAL A 145 1.50 -12.28 -9.67
N LYS A 146 2.52 -13.11 -9.42
CA LYS A 146 3.76 -13.11 -10.21
C LYS A 146 3.52 -13.38 -11.69
N LYS A 147 2.61 -14.29 -12.04
CA LYS A 147 2.25 -14.57 -13.44
C LYS A 147 1.60 -13.36 -14.10
N VAL A 148 0.68 -12.69 -13.40
CA VAL A 148 0.01 -11.47 -13.88
C VAL A 148 1.03 -10.36 -14.15
N ILE A 149 1.89 -10.05 -13.17
CA ILE A 149 2.93 -9.00 -13.30
C ILE A 149 3.88 -9.30 -14.46
N ARG A 150 4.34 -10.55 -14.61
CA ARG A 150 5.29 -10.93 -15.67
C ARG A 150 4.72 -10.87 -17.08
N ASN A 151 3.40 -10.92 -17.22
CA ASN A 151 2.71 -10.85 -18.51
C ASN A 151 2.16 -9.44 -18.81
N ALA A 152 2.37 -8.48 -17.90
CA ALA A 152 1.90 -7.12 -18.07
C ALA A 152 2.98 -6.24 -18.72
N ASN A 153 2.55 -5.31 -19.58
CA ASN A 153 3.38 -4.19 -20.00
C ASN A 153 3.12 -3.00 -19.06
N PHE A 154 4.16 -2.56 -18.34
CA PHE A 154 4.04 -1.48 -17.36
C PHE A 154 3.43 -0.19 -17.91
N SER A 155 3.81 0.21 -19.14
CA SER A 155 3.30 1.46 -19.73
C SER A 155 1.80 1.40 -20.03
N GLU A 156 1.29 0.23 -20.44
CA GLU A 156 -0.12 0.02 -20.74
C GLU A 156 -0.96 -0.05 -19.45
N VAL A 157 -0.48 -0.79 -18.44
CA VAL A 157 -1.20 -0.90 -17.17
C VAL A 157 -1.20 0.43 -16.40
N LYS A 158 -0.16 1.24 -16.56
CA LYS A 158 -0.11 2.59 -16.00
C LYS A 158 -1.19 3.48 -16.61
N ALA A 159 -1.34 3.49 -17.93
CA ALA A 159 -2.39 4.26 -18.59
C ALA A 159 -3.78 3.79 -18.15
N MET A 160 -4.01 2.48 -18.07
CA MET A 160 -5.25 1.90 -17.55
C MET A 160 -5.53 2.31 -16.09
N ALA A 161 -4.52 2.29 -15.22
CA ALA A 161 -4.68 2.70 -13.83
C ALA A 161 -5.00 4.20 -13.70
N ASP A 162 -4.34 5.05 -14.49
CA ASP A 162 -4.61 6.48 -14.52
C ASP A 162 -6.06 6.77 -14.98
N GLU A 163 -6.59 6.03 -15.95
CA GLU A 163 -7.99 6.10 -16.38
C GLU A 163 -8.96 5.61 -15.29
N ALA A 164 -8.67 4.47 -14.67
CA ALA A 164 -9.47 3.89 -13.59
C ALA A 164 -9.60 4.86 -12.38
N LEU A 165 -8.53 5.56 -12.02
CA LEU A 165 -8.53 6.52 -10.91
C LEU A 165 -9.41 7.75 -11.15
N GLN A 166 -9.84 8.01 -12.39
CA GLN A 166 -10.79 9.09 -12.71
C GLN A 166 -12.26 8.67 -12.62
N MET A 167 -12.55 7.37 -12.41
CA MET A 167 -13.91 6.85 -12.39
C MET A 167 -14.59 7.12 -11.04
N ALA A 168 -15.90 7.31 -11.06
CA ALA A 168 -16.66 7.78 -9.91
C ALA A 168 -17.12 6.64 -8.99
N THR A 169 -17.13 5.40 -9.47
CA THR A 169 -17.65 4.25 -8.73
C THR A 169 -16.73 3.03 -8.84
N ALA A 170 -16.77 2.17 -7.82
CA ALA A 170 -16.02 0.92 -7.83
C ALA A 170 -16.44 0.00 -8.99
N ALA A 171 -17.74 -0.03 -9.34
CA ALA A 171 -18.25 -0.84 -10.43
C ALA A 171 -17.69 -0.42 -11.80
N GLU A 172 -17.54 0.89 -12.04
CA GLU A 172 -16.89 1.40 -13.26
C GLU A 172 -15.41 0.99 -13.32
N ILE A 173 -14.70 1.09 -12.18
CA ILE A 173 -13.30 0.69 -12.05
C ILE A 173 -13.14 -0.80 -12.34
N GLU A 174 -13.94 -1.64 -11.69
CA GLU A 174 -13.91 -3.10 -11.88
C GLU A 174 -14.20 -3.46 -13.34
N ALA A 175 -15.25 -2.90 -13.94
CA ALA A 175 -15.59 -3.13 -15.34
C ALA A 175 -14.48 -2.71 -16.31
N HIS A 176 -13.79 -1.60 -16.00
CA HIS A 176 -12.68 -1.12 -16.81
C HIS A 176 -11.47 -2.05 -16.74
N VAL A 177 -11.10 -2.50 -15.54
CA VAL A 177 -10.00 -3.46 -15.33
C VAL A 177 -10.32 -4.79 -16.00
N GLU A 178 -11.54 -5.30 -15.85
CA GLU A 178 -11.99 -6.54 -16.49
C GLU A 178 -11.92 -6.45 -18.02
N LYS A 179 -12.38 -5.32 -18.59
CA LYS A 179 -12.29 -5.07 -20.03
C LYS A 179 -10.83 -5.09 -20.51
N PHE A 180 -9.92 -4.43 -19.79
CA PHE A 180 -8.50 -4.42 -20.12
C PHE A 180 -7.90 -5.84 -20.09
N ILE A 181 -8.24 -6.64 -19.08
CA ILE A 181 -7.79 -8.04 -18.99
C ILE A 181 -8.31 -8.88 -20.16
N ALA A 182 -9.59 -8.72 -20.53
CA ALA A 182 -10.20 -9.46 -21.62
C ALA A 182 -9.56 -9.12 -22.98
N GLU A 183 -9.26 -7.85 -23.23
CA GLU A 183 -8.57 -7.40 -24.46
C GLU A 183 -7.16 -7.99 -24.56
N LYS A 184 -6.44 -8.09 -23.45
CA LYS A 184 -5.07 -8.64 -23.40
C LYS A 184 -4.98 -10.16 -23.41
N THR A 185 -6.05 -10.86 -23.02
CA THR A 185 -6.11 -12.34 -23.04
C THR A 185 -6.52 -12.88 -24.41
N ASN A 186 -7.16 -12.06 -25.24
CA ASN A 186 -7.63 -12.43 -26.58
C ASN A 186 -6.65 -12.07 -27.72
N CYS A 187 -5.47 -11.52 -27.39
CA CYS A 187 -4.34 -11.30 -28.31
C CYS A 187 -3.24 -12.33 -28.07
#